data_AF-A0A953BKS2-F1
#
_entry.id   AF-A0A953BKS2-F1
#
_cell.length_a   1.000
_cell.length_b   1.000
_cell.length_c   1.000
_cell.angle_alpha   90.00
_cell.angle_beta   90.00
_cell.angle_gamma   90.00
#
_symmetry.space_group_name_H-M   'P 1'
#
loop_
_entity.id
_entity.type
_entity.pdbx_description
1 polymer ?
#
loop_
_entity_poly.entity_id
_entity_poly.type
_entity_poly.pdbx_seq_one_letter_code
_entity_poly.pdbx_strand_id
1 'polypeptide(L)'
;MSPRIGRHNFVRFCSRVALRCAIAISIFVVEGCESQPKVGSELRRTGDEIVIAGRLIHTGAPVVLWTDPGGYDGYRTEKRFAPPATPTGNKAQQAEPAARFDSRAKDSPLAETTHGGNWSLNQLRGQIDQIVLHYDASGTSRQCFRTLHDVRGLSIHFMVDLDGTIYQTLDVKERAWHATKSNSRSIGIEIANIGAYPSESPVLEKWYTRDERGLYVTLPPEFGDGGIRTPGFVARPRRSDFVRGEVHGQILVQADYTAQQYASLASLLAALHIALPEIPLESPRGPMSTTLSRCLTDEEWAEFKGVLGHSNIQRNKIDPGPALDWDFLLWLARKKLDQPIKFESVDGS
;
A
#
# COMPACT_ATOMS: atom_id res chain seq x y z
N MET A 1 31.73 -82.70 -54.64
CA MET A 1 31.30 -82.66 -56.06
C MET A 1 31.17 -81.20 -56.50
N SER A 2 31.49 -80.91 -57.75
CA SER A 2 31.38 -79.60 -58.42
C SER A 2 30.02 -79.48 -59.16
N PRO A 3 29.64 -78.36 -59.82
CA PRO A 3 29.67 -76.93 -59.44
C PRO A 3 28.36 -76.17 -59.87
N ARG A 4 28.46 -74.83 -60.12
CA ARG A 4 27.51 -73.91 -60.83
C ARG A 4 26.44 -73.26 -59.90
N ILE A 5 25.97 -72.01 -60.06
CA ILE A 5 26.16 -70.85 -60.98
C ILE A 5 26.42 -69.59 -60.09
N GLY A 6 27.11 -68.49 -60.45
CA GLY A 6 27.96 -68.20 -61.63
C GLY A 6 27.88 -66.74 -62.17
N ARG A 7 29.02 -66.04 -62.20
CA ARG A 7 29.39 -64.80 -62.95
C ARG A 7 28.91 -63.37 -62.53
N HIS A 8 29.93 -62.55 -62.26
CA HIS A 8 30.20 -61.18 -62.75
C HIS A 8 29.85 -59.92 -61.94
N ASN A 9 30.94 -59.36 -61.37
CA ASN A 9 31.48 -58.00 -61.57
C ASN A 9 30.98 -56.79 -60.76
N PHE A 10 32.01 -56.12 -60.23
CA PHE A 10 32.21 -54.66 -60.10
C PHE A 10 31.70 -53.87 -58.86
N VAL A 11 32.72 -53.49 -58.06
CA VAL A 11 33.06 -52.09 -57.68
C VAL A 11 32.53 -51.45 -56.37
N ARG A 12 33.53 -51.06 -55.56
CA ARG A 12 33.66 -49.90 -54.62
C ARG A 12 32.72 -49.71 -53.40
N PHE A 13 33.38 -49.80 -52.24
CA PHE A 13 33.63 -48.67 -51.31
C PHE A 13 32.49 -48.16 -50.38
N CYS A 14 32.91 -47.39 -49.36
CA CYS A 14 32.13 -46.70 -48.31
C CYS A 14 31.51 -47.51 -47.15
N SER A 15 32.23 -47.45 -46.01
CA SER A 15 31.76 -46.87 -44.74
C SER A 15 30.47 -47.37 -44.08
N ARG A 16 30.62 -48.07 -42.94
CA ARG A 16 29.59 -48.14 -41.89
C ARG A 16 29.92 -47.18 -40.76
N VAL A 17 29.03 -46.22 -40.54
CA VAL A 17 29.09 -45.25 -39.43
C VAL A 17 28.78 -45.96 -38.11
N ALA A 18 29.64 -45.79 -37.11
CA ALA A 18 29.35 -46.18 -35.73
C ALA A 18 28.76 -44.98 -34.98
N LEU A 19 27.47 -45.05 -34.67
CA LEU A 19 26.77 -44.02 -33.91
C LEU A 19 27.23 -44.04 -32.44
N ARG A 20 27.92 -42.99 -31.99
CA ARG A 20 28.17 -42.71 -30.57
C ARG A 20 27.48 -41.41 -30.18
N CYS A 21 26.42 -41.52 -29.40
CA CYS A 21 25.77 -40.36 -28.80
C CYS A 21 26.66 -39.80 -27.69
N ALA A 22 27.22 -38.61 -27.91
CA ALA A 22 27.76 -37.76 -26.85
C ALA A 22 26.74 -36.64 -26.59
N ILE A 23 26.07 -36.70 -25.43
CA ILE A 23 25.20 -35.61 -24.98
C ILE A 23 26.11 -34.52 -24.43
N ALA A 24 26.25 -33.42 -25.19
CA ALA A 24 26.88 -32.21 -24.69
C ALA A 24 25.92 -31.51 -23.72
N ILE A 25 26.19 -31.61 -22.42
CA ILE A 25 25.50 -30.78 -21.42
C ILE A 25 26.09 -29.37 -21.51
N SER A 26 25.45 -28.52 -22.31
CA SER A 26 25.75 -27.09 -22.35
C SER A 26 25.24 -26.43 -21.06
N ILE A 27 26.12 -26.30 -20.06
CA ILE A 27 25.86 -25.45 -18.90
C ILE A 27 25.88 -24.01 -19.38
N PHE A 28 24.70 -23.43 -19.60
CA PHE A 28 24.54 -21.98 -19.75
C PHE A 28 24.74 -21.34 -18.37
N VAL A 29 25.99 -21.01 -18.04
CA VAL A 29 26.26 -20.00 -17.02
C VAL A 29 25.86 -18.66 -17.61
N VAL A 30 24.67 -18.17 -17.24
CA VAL A 30 24.29 -16.78 -17.51
C VAL A 30 25.03 -15.93 -16.49
N GLU A 31 26.30 -15.62 -16.78
CA GLU A 31 27.01 -14.55 -16.08
C GLU A 31 26.28 -13.25 -16.38
N GLY A 32 25.50 -12.78 -15.40
CA GLY A 32 24.88 -11.47 -15.41
C GLY A 32 25.96 -10.40 -15.38
N CYS A 33 26.48 -10.04 -16.55
CA CYS A 33 27.40 -8.92 -16.70
C CYS A 33 26.59 -7.63 -16.53
N GLU A 34 26.30 -7.29 -15.27
CA GLU A 34 25.62 -6.05 -14.90
C GLU A 34 26.55 -4.89 -15.21
N SER A 35 26.34 -4.29 -16.39
CA SER A 35 27.15 -3.18 -16.87
C SER A 35 26.99 -2.01 -15.90
N GLN A 36 28.09 -1.56 -15.31
CA GLN A 36 28.13 -0.39 -14.44
C GLN A 36 27.27 0.76 -15.00
N PRO A 37 26.36 1.36 -14.20
CA PRO A 37 25.44 2.37 -14.68
C PRO A 37 26.21 3.56 -15.25
N LYS A 38 25.77 4.05 -16.41
CA LYS A 38 26.44 5.15 -17.11
C LYS A 38 26.15 6.46 -16.37
N VAL A 39 27.15 7.33 -16.23
CA VAL A 39 26.93 8.67 -15.66
C VAL A 39 25.81 9.39 -16.42
N GLY A 40 24.77 9.80 -15.71
CA GLY A 40 23.57 10.41 -16.29
C GLY A 40 22.45 9.44 -16.72
N SER A 41 22.59 8.12 -16.55
CA SER A 41 21.47 7.19 -16.75
C SER A 41 20.44 7.28 -15.63
N GLU A 42 19.17 7.40 -16.00
CA GLU A 42 18.03 7.39 -15.08
C GLU A 42 17.92 6.02 -14.36
N LEU A 43 17.90 6.03 -13.03
CA LEU A 43 17.51 4.85 -12.24
C LEU A 43 15.98 4.76 -12.22
N ARG A 44 15.44 3.68 -12.77
CA ARG A 44 14.00 3.44 -12.84
C ARG A 44 13.54 2.58 -11.68
N ARG A 45 12.49 3.03 -11.00
CA ARG A 45 11.76 2.21 -10.03
C ARG A 45 10.95 1.13 -10.73
N THR A 46 10.71 0.02 -10.04
CA THR A 46 9.86 -1.07 -10.49
C THR A 46 8.38 -0.78 -10.24
N GLY A 47 8.06 0.11 -9.28
CA GLY A 47 6.69 0.55 -9.01
C GLY A 47 6.00 -0.24 -7.91
N ASP A 48 6.75 -0.89 -7.01
CA ASP A 48 6.23 -1.55 -5.81
C ASP A 48 6.89 -1.06 -4.50
N GLU A 49 7.81 -0.10 -4.60
CA GLU A 49 8.63 0.38 -3.49
C GLU A 49 7.99 1.55 -2.74
N ILE A 50 7.96 1.49 -1.42
CA ILE A 50 7.66 2.62 -0.53
C ILE A 50 8.96 3.28 -0.05
N VAL A 51 8.89 4.54 0.38
CA VAL A 51 10.01 5.29 0.96
C VAL A 51 9.90 5.36 2.49
N ILE A 52 10.97 4.96 3.18
CA ILE A 52 11.11 5.10 4.64
C ILE A 52 12.48 5.70 4.94
N ALA A 53 12.54 6.91 5.50
CA ALA A 53 13.79 7.64 5.75
C ALA A 53 14.67 7.75 4.48
N GLY A 54 14.06 8.13 3.36
CA GLY A 54 14.72 8.22 2.04
C GLY A 54 15.13 6.89 1.40
N ARG A 55 14.86 5.74 2.03
CA ARG A 55 15.20 4.40 1.49
C ARG A 55 13.99 3.77 0.81
N LEU A 56 14.19 3.21 -0.38
CA LEU A 56 13.20 2.42 -1.09
C LEU A 56 13.10 1.01 -0.49
N ILE A 57 11.88 0.54 -0.22
CA ILE A 57 11.56 -0.75 0.38
C ILE A 57 10.48 -1.42 -0.46
N HIS A 58 10.75 -2.58 -1.05
CA HIS A 58 9.78 -3.35 -1.84
C HIS A 58 8.57 -3.78 -0.99
N THR A 59 7.38 -3.69 -1.55
CA THR A 59 6.14 -4.21 -0.95
C THR A 59 5.57 -5.42 -1.70
N GLY A 60 5.91 -5.63 -2.97
CA GLY A 60 5.24 -6.60 -3.84
C GLY A 60 3.78 -6.25 -4.17
N ALA A 61 3.36 -4.99 -3.97
CA ALA A 61 2.07 -4.43 -4.34
C ALA A 61 2.27 -3.15 -5.17
N PRO A 62 1.33 -2.74 -6.05
CA PRO A 62 1.52 -1.55 -6.88
C PRO A 62 1.59 -0.27 -6.03
N VAL A 63 2.72 0.46 -6.11
CA VAL A 63 2.98 1.71 -5.38
C VAL A 63 3.26 2.88 -6.34
N VAL A 64 2.60 4.01 -6.06
CA VAL A 64 2.87 5.32 -6.66
C VAL A 64 3.35 6.27 -5.55
N LEU A 65 4.59 6.74 -5.64
CA LEU A 65 5.13 7.75 -4.72
C LEU A 65 4.68 9.15 -5.11
N TRP A 66 4.79 10.10 -4.19
CA TRP A 66 4.53 11.51 -4.44
C TRP A 66 5.37 12.11 -5.57
N THR A 67 6.58 11.59 -5.79
CA THR A 67 7.50 11.99 -6.86
C THR A 67 7.17 11.39 -8.24
N ASP A 68 6.29 10.39 -8.31
CA ASP A 68 5.98 9.71 -9.56
C ASP A 68 4.99 10.52 -10.41
N PRO A 69 5.00 10.36 -11.75
CA PRO A 69 3.96 10.92 -12.61
C PRO A 69 2.55 10.47 -12.19
N GLY A 70 1.72 11.45 -11.82
CA GLY A 70 0.36 11.23 -11.31
C GLY A 70 0.28 10.95 -9.80
N GLY A 71 1.41 10.79 -9.11
CA GLY A 71 1.50 10.67 -7.66
C GLY A 71 0.94 11.87 -6.91
N TYR A 72 0.55 11.68 -5.65
CA TYR A 72 -0.09 12.69 -4.81
C TYR A 72 0.92 13.28 -3.84
N ASP A 73 1.30 14.55 -4.04
CA ASP A 73 2.40 15.17 -3.31
C ASP A 73 1.96 15.98 -2.10
N GLY A 74 2.12 15.38 -0.91
CA GLY A 74 1.83 16.00 0.39
C GLY A 74 2.85 17.04 0.84
N TYR A 75 3.99 17.17 0.16
CA TYR A 75 4.96 18.24 0.41
C TYR A 75 4.57 19.58 -0.23
N ARG A 76 3.58 19.60 -1.14
CA ARG A 76 3.08 20.84 -1.74
C ARG A 76 2.40 21.73 -0.71
N THR A 77 2.68 23.04 -0.78
CA THR A 77 1.95 24.07 -0.04
C THR A 77 0.65 24.44 -0.75
N GLU A 78 0.75 24.70 -2.06
CA GLU A 78 -0.35 24.98 -2.98
C GLU A 78 -1.36 23.82 -3.10
N LYS A 79 -2.64 24.16 -3.31
CA LYS A 79 -3.68 23.18 -3.69
C LYS A 79 -3.34 22.44 -4.98
N ARG A 80 -3.68 21.14 -5.05
CA ARG A 80 -3.42 20.28 -6.21
C ARG A 80 -4.47 20.41 -7.32
N PHE A 81 -5.74 20.53 -6.94
CA PHE A 81 -6.90 20.45 -7.82
C PHE A 81 -7.61 21.81 -7.98
N ALA A 82 -7.14 22.86 -7.32
CA ALA A 82 -7.60 24.21 -7.57
C ALA A 82 -7.00 24.75 -8.90
N PRO A 83 -7.69 25.65 -9.61
CA PRO A 83 -7.09 26.42 -10.69
C PRO A 83 -5.86 27.20 -10.18
N PRO A 84 -4.86 27.48 -11.04
CA PRO A 84 -3.75 28.38 -10.70
C PRO A 84 -4.30 29.72 -10.19
N ALA A 85 -3.75 30.23 -9.09
CA ALA A 85 -4.23 31.47 -8.49
C ALA A 85 -4.05 32.65 -9.45
N THR A 86 -5.13 33.36 -9.76
CA THR A 86 -5.08 34.57 -10.58
C THR A 86 -4.30 35.67 -9.81
N PRO A 87 -3.32 36.37 -10.41
CA PRO A 87 -2.46 37.34 -9.69
C PRO A 87 -3.14 38.65 -9.23
N THR A 88 -4.45 38.65 -8.98
CA THR A 88 -5.30 39.84 -8.85
C THR A 88 -6.02 39.90 -7.50
N GLY A 89 -5.44 40.61 -6.53
CA GLY A 89 -6.13 41.05 -5.30
C GLY A 89 -5.41 40.71 -4.00
N ASN A 90 -5.12 41.75 -3.20
CA ASN A 90 -4.67 41.73 -1.80
C ASN A 90 -4.00 40.46 -1.25
N LYS A 91 -2.66 40.53 -1.13
CA LYS A 91 -1.77 39.52 -0.49
C LYS A 91 -2.17 39.08 0.93
N ALA A 92 -3.09 39.77 1.60
CA ALA A 92 -3.55 39.46 2.96
C ALA A 92 -4.62 38.34 3.04
N GLN A 93 -5.20 37.91 1.91
CA GLN A 93 -6.20 36.81 1.88
C GLN A 93 -5.69 35.51 1.21
N GLN A 94 -4.44 35.49 0.75
CA GLN A 94 -3.79 34.34 0.10
C GLN A 94 -2.68 33.73 0.96
N ALA A 95 -2.95 33.55 2.26
CA ALA A 95 -2.11 32.66 3.08
C ALA A 95 -2.45 31.21 2.71
N GLU A 96 -1.83 30.71 1.63
CA GLU A 96 -1.81 29.27 1.34
C GLU A 96 -1.32 28.52 2.60
N PRO A 97 -1.87 27.35 2.93
CA PRO A 97 -1.55 26.68 4.19
C PRO A 97 -0.05 26.45 4.35
N ALA A 98 0.42 26.63 5.59
CA ALA A 98 1.70 26.06 6.02
C ALA A 98 1.71 24.54 5.77
N ALA A 99 2.90 23.93 5.84
CA ALA A 99 3.08 22.48 5.66
C ALA A 99 2.01 21.69 6.45
N ARG A 100 1.36 20.74 5.78
CA ARG A 100 0.26 19.91 6.33
C ARG A 100 0.76 18.73 7.16
N PHE A 101 2.04 18.77 7.49
CA PHE A 101 2.83 17.79 8.23
C PHE A 101 3.93 18.56 8.94
N ASP A 102 4.58 17.95 9.93
CA ASP A 102 5.76 18.50 10.57
C ASP A 102 6.75 17.39 10.98
N SER A 103 7.85 17.75 11.63
CA SER A 103 8.86 16.76 12.02
C SER A 103 8.43 15.97 13.26
N ARG A 104 8.58 14.63 13.20
CA ARG A 104 8.48 13.73 14.35
C ARG A 104 9.41 14.12 15.50
N ALA A 105 10.48 14.87 15.21
CA ALA A 105 11.44 15.37 16.20
C ALA A 105 10.82 16.24 17.29
N LYS A 106 9.68 16.90 17.03
CA LYS A 106 9.09 17.89 17.94
C LYS A 106 8.79 17.34 19.34
N ASP A 107 8.42 16.07 19.43
CA ASP A 107 8.05 15.39 20.68
C ASP A 107 9.02 14.23 21.01
N SER A 108 10.18 14.16 20.35
CA SER A 108 11.12 13.03 20.43
C SER A 108 12.38 13.39 21.22
N PRO A 109 12.91 12.47 22.08
CA PRO A 109 14.22 12.66 22.70
C PRO A 109 15.38 12.69 21.69
N LEU A 110 15.14 12.29 20.43
CA LEU A 110 16.13 12.33 19.35
C LEU A 110 16.18 13.68 18.61
N ALA A 111 15.46 14.71 19.09
CA ALA A 111 15.31 16.00 18.41
C ALA A 111 16.64 16.61 17.93
N GLU A 112 17.66 16.63 18.79
CA GLU A 112 18.99 17.18 18.47
C GLU A 112 19.69 16.43 17.32
N THR A 113 19.52 15.11 17.28
CA THR A 113 20.15 14.23 16.27
C THR A 113 19.34 14.10 14.97
N THR A 114 18.12 14.66 14.93
CA THR A 114 17.16 14.53 13.82
C THR A 114 16.69 15.90 13.28
N HIS A 115 17.38 16.98 13.66
CA HIS A 115 17.20 18.32 13.13
C HIS A 115 17.16 18.32 11.58
N GLY A 116 16.31 19.18 11.02
CA GLY A 116 16.09 19.25 9.57
C GLY A 116 15.37 18.03 8.95
N GLY A 117 14.85 17.10 9.76
CA GLY A 117 14.19 15.89 9.26
C GLY A 117 15.18 14.83 8.75
N ASN A 118 16.42 14.86 9.26
CA ASN A 118 17.48 13.91 8.91
C ASN A 118 17.38 12.61 9.73
N TRP A 119 16.23 11.94 9.63
CA TRP A 119 15.99 10.65 10.27
C TRP A 119 16.70 9.52 9.53
N SER A 120 17.47 8.70 10.24
CA SER A 120 17.85 7.38 9.75
C SER A 120 16.73 6.35 10.01
N LEU A 121 16.68 5.28 9.21
CA LEU A 121 15.76 4.16 9.44
C LEU A 121 15.91 3.57 10.85
N ASN A 122 17.14 3.44 11.37
CA ASN A 122 17.39 2.93 12.72
C ASN A 122 16.82 3.83 13.83
N GLN A 123 16.83 5.15 13.65
CA GLN A 123 16.19 6.07 14.59
C GLN A 123 14.65 5.95 14.51
N LEU A 124 14.06 5.82 13.31
CA LEU A 124 12.60 5.65 13.18
C LEU A 124 12.07 4.35 13.79
N ARG A 125 12.85 3.26 13.72
CA ARG A 125 12.48 1.95 14.28
C ARG A 125 12.08 2.01 15.76
N GLY A 126 12.69 2.93 16.53
CA GLY A 126 12.36 3.14 17.95
C GLY A 126 11.39 4.29 18.25
N GLN A 127 10.73 4.85 17.22
CA GLN A 127 9.79 5.98 17.36
C GLN A 127 8.39 5.70 16.83
N ILE A 128 8.26 4.70 15.95
CA ILE A 128 6.98 4.34 15.33
C ILE A 128 6.65 2.89 15.70
N ASP A 129 5.58 2.72 16.46
CA ASP A 129 5.09 1.43 16.94
C ASP A 129 3.58 1.22 16.67
N GLN A 130 2.94 2.16 15.98
CA GLN A 130 1.52 2.10 15.62
C GLN A 130 1.29 2.34 14.13
N ILE A 131 0.29 1.66 13.56
CA ILE A 131 -0.33 1.99 12.27
C ILE A 131 -1.79 2.33 12.55
N VAL A 132 -2.32 3.39 11.95
CA VAL A 132 -3.73 3.75 12.07
C VAL A 132 -4.41 3.61 10.71
N LEU A 133 -5.38 2.71 10.64
CA LEU A 133 -6.24 2.49 9.49
C LEU A 133 -7.48 3.39 9.57
N HIS A 134 -7.79 4.02 8.43
CA HIS A 134 -8.93 4.89 8.20
C HIS A 134 -9.73 4.39 7.00
N TYR A 135 -10.97 4.85 6.86
CA TYR A 135 -11.61 4.93 5.54
C TYR A 135 -11.66 6.39 5.11
N ASP A 136 -11.54 6.64 3.81
CA ASP A 136 -11.39 8.00 3.28
C ASP A 136 -12.68 8.82 3.25
N ALA A 137 -13.84 8.18 3.44
CA ALA A 137 -15.18 8.76 3.29
C ALA A 137 -15.38 9.45 1.91
N SER A 138 -14.57 9.05 0.94
CA SER A 138 -14.33 9.74 -0.32
C SER A 138 -14.39 8.76 -1.51
N GLY A 139 -14.23 7.47 -1.26
CA GLY A 139 -14.43 6.36 -2.19
C GLY A 139 -13.33 6.17 -3.23
N THR A 140 -12.31 7.04 -3.28
CA THR A 140 -11.17 6.97 -4.21
C THR A 140 -9.97 7.75 -3.64
N SER A 141 -8.75 7.31 -3.90
CA SER A 141 -7.55 8.02 -3.41
C SER A 141 -7.43 9.43 -3.98
N ARG A 142 -7.94 9.68 -5.21
CA ARG A 142 -8.01 11.02 -5.80
C ARG A 142 -8.86 11.98 -4.95
N GLN A 143 -10.06 11.54 -4.55
CA GLN A 143 -10.97 12.34 -3.75
C GLN A 143 -10.50 12.45 -2.30
N CYS A 144 -9.93 11.39 -1.73
CA CYS A 144 -9.26 11.40 -0.43
C CYS A 144 -8.20 12.51 -0.37
N PHE A 145 -7.25 12.51 -1.32
CA PHE A 145 -6.19 13.51 -1.35
C PHE A 145 -6.74 14.93 -1.51
N ARG A 146 -7.74 15.16 -2.38
CA ARG A 146 -8.39 16.47 -2.51
C ARG A 146 -9.00 16.93 -1.18
N THR A 147 -9.69 16.05 -0.47
CA THR A 147 -10.34 16.34 0.81
C THR A 147 -9.30 16.67 1.89
N LEU A 148 -8.29 15.83 2.09
CA LEU A 148 -7.24 16.05 3.09
C LEU A 148 -6.43 17.31 2.77
N HIS A 149 -5.90 17.39 1.55
CA HIS A 149 -4.92 18.39 1.15
C HIS A 149 -5.54 19.75 0.85
N ASP A 150 -6.48 19.81 -0.11
CA ASP A 150 -6.95 21.09 -0.67
C ASP A 150 -8.08 21.74 0.14
N VAL A 151 -8.79 20.93 0.93
CA VAL A 151 -9.98 21.35 1.69
C VAL A 151 -9.72 21.41 3.19
N ARG A 152 -9.12 20.37 3.78
CA ARG A 152 -9.01 20.22 5.26
C ARG A 152 -7.68 20.62 5.87
N GLY A 153 -6.60 20.75 5.07
CA GLY A 153 -5.26 21.05 5.59
C GLY A 153 -4.65 19.90 6.42
N LEU A 154 -5.04 18.65 6.11
CA LEU A 154 -4.56 17.43 6.75
C LEU A 154 -3.63 16.66 5.81
N SER A 155 -2.99 15.62 6.34
CA SER A 155 -2.12 14.72 5.59
C SER A 155 -2.21 13.28 6.08
N ILE A 156 -1.75 12.37 5.24
CA ILE A 156 -1.63 10.94 5.49
C ILE A 156 -0.24 10.48 4.99
N HIS A 157 0.20 9.25 5.30
CA HIS A 157 1.39 8.68 4.66
C HIS A 157 1.01 7.86 3.43
N PHE A 158 -0.05 7.05 3.53
CA PHE A 158 -0.48 6.14 2.48
C PHE A 158 -2.00 6.24 2.24
N MET A 159 -2.42 6.04 0.98
CA MET A 159 -3.80 5.81 0.58
C MET A 159 -3.87 4.52 -0.24
N VAL A 160 -4.87 3.67 -0.04
CA VAL A 160 -5.08 2.43 -0.82
C VAL A 160 -6.38 2.54 -1.62
N ASP A 161 -6.24 2.68 -2.94
CA ASP A 161 -7.37 2.87 -3.84
C ASP A 161 -8.17 1.57 -4.09
N LEU A 162 -9.34 1.70 -4.73
CA LEU A 162 -10.26 0.56 -4.95
C LEU A 162 -9.62 -0.60 -5.72
N ASP A 163 -8.69 -0.32 -6.63
CA ASP A 163 -7.94 -1.33 -7.41
C ASP A 163 -6.71 -1.89 -6.69
N GLY A 164 -6.47 -1.48 -5.44
CA GLY A 164 -5.31 -1.88 -4.65
C GLY A 164 -4.04 -1.06 -4.94
N THR A 165 -4.09 -0.01 -5.76
CA THR A 165 -2.97 0.94 -5.87
C THR A 165 -2.70 1.58 -4.51
N ILE A 166 -1.47 1.45 -4.02
CA ILE A 166 -0.94 2.21 -2.89
C ILE A 166 -0.41 3.54 -3.43
N TYR A 167 -0.90 4.65 -2.91
CA TYR A 167 -0.29 5.97 -3.09
C TYR A 167 0.44 6.37 -1.81
N GLN A 168 1.74 6.64 -1.87
CA GLN A 168 2.46 7.24 -0.76
C GLN A 168 2.57 8.75 -0.96
N THR A 169 2.09 9.52 0.02
CA THR A 169 1.98 10.98 -0.05
C THR A 169 3.07 11.74 0.70
N LEU A 170 3.74 11.08 1.64
CA LEU A 170 4.84 11.58 2.47
C LEU A 170 5.82 10.44 2.79
N ASP A 171 7.10 10.75 3.00
CA ASP A 171 8.04 9.81 3.64
C ASP A 171 7.52 9.49 5.06
N VAL A 172 7.63 8.22 5.47
CA VAL A 172 7.29 7.76 6.83
C VAL A 172 8.03 8.54 7.94
N LYS A 173 9.18 9.15 7.63
CA LYS A 173 9.91 10.03 8.57
C LYS A 173 9.14 11.30 8.97
N GLU A 174 8.23 11.77 8.12
CA GLU A 174 7.40 12.94 8.42
C GLU A 174 6.30 12.58 9.42
N ARG A 175 5.82 13.56 10.17
CA ARG A 175 4.63 13.41 11.00
C ARG A 175 3.41 13.90 10.24
N ALA A 176 2.69 12.98 9.59
CA ALA A 176 1.39 13.30 9.01
C ALA A 176 0.34 13.61 10.10
N TRP A 177 -0.70 14.38 9.73
CA TRP A 177 -1.73 14.86 10.64
C TRP A 177 -3.07 14.13 10.42
N HIS A 178 -3.21 12.94 11.00
CA HIS A 178 -4.35 12.04 10.74
C HIS A 178 -5.10 11.55 11.99
N ALA A 179 -4.42 11.23 13.10
CA ALA A 179 -4.96 10.52 14.25
C ALA A 179 -4.64 11.17 15.62
N THR A 180 -4.70 12.51 15.66
CA THR A 180 -4.54 13.35 16.88
C THR A 180 -3.39 12.91 17.78
N LYS A 181 -3.67 12.30 18.94
CA LYS A 181 -2.65 11.86 19.92
C LYS A 181 -1.66 10.83 19.38
N SER A 182 -2.03 10.10 18.32
CA SER A 182 -1.18 9.05 17.74
C SER A 182 -0.23 9.55 16.66
N ASN A 183 -0.37 10.78 16.15
CA ASN A 183 0.42 11.29 15.01
C ASN A 183 1.93 11.05 15.16
N SER A 184 2.50 11.37 16.32
CA SER A 184 3.95 11.29 16.56
C SER A 184 4.51 9.87 16.51
N ARG A 185 3.75 8.86 16.98
CA ARG A 185 4.18 7.45 17.07
C ARG A 185 3.61 6.52 15.99
N SER A 186 2.85 7.06 15.03
CA SER A 186 2.12 6.22 14.06
C SER A 186 2.26 6.60 12.59
N ILE A 187 1.88 5.63 11.76
CA ILE A 187 1.70 5.76 10.31
C ILE A 187 0.20 5.64 10.00
N GLY A 188 -0.41 6.73 9.54
CA GLY A 188 -1.77 6.70 8.99
C GLY A 188 -1.84 6.11 7.57
N ILE A 189 -2.84 5.26 7.34
CA ILE A 189 -3.22 4.67 6.05
C ILE A 189 -4.72 4.89 5.81
N GLU A 190 -5.06 5.62 4.77
CA GLU A 190 -6.44 5.80 4.28
C GLU A 190 -6.81 4.69 3.29
N ILE A 191 -8.03 4.15 3.38
CA ILE A 191 -8.50 3.09 2.48
C ILE A 191 -9.76 3.61 1.76
N ALA A 192 -9.76 3.55 0.42
CA ALA A 192 -10.87 4.06 -0.40
C ALA A 192 -12.19 3.34 -0.11
N ASN A 193 -13.09 4.00 0.62
CA ASN A 193 -14.42 3.50 0.98
C ASN A 193 -15.27 4.67 1.50
N ILE A 194 -16.49 4.83 1.00
CA ILE A 194 -17.37 5.95 1.40
C ILE A 194 -17.79 5.93 2.88
N GLY A 195 -17.54 4.84 3.59
CA GLY A 195 -17.69 4.74 5.03
C GLY A 195 -18.96 4.01 5.46
N ALA A 196 -19.27 4.14 6.75
CA ALA A 196 -20.31 3.38 7.42
C ALA A 196 -21.47 4.28 7.86
N TYR A 197 -22.70 3.77 7.77
CA TYR A 197 -23.95 4.53 7.98
C TYR A 197 -24.89 3.80 8.95
N PRO A 198 -25.82 4.49 9.66
CA PRO A 198 -26.74 3.84 10.59
C PRO A 198 -27.68 2.81 9.95
N SER A 199 -27.93 2.93 8.65
CA SER A 199 -28.75 2.04 7.83
C SER A 199 -28.21 2.00 6.40
N GLU A 200 -28.79 1.13 5.58
CA GLU A 200 -28.78 1.35 4.13
C GLU A 200 -29.37 2.73 3.84
N SER A 201 -28.75 3.48 2.92
CA SER A 201 -29.00 4.91 2.74
C SER A 201 -28.83 5.31 1.28
N PRO A 202 -29.42 6.44 0.85
CA PRO A 202 -29.24 6.94 -0.52
C PRO A 202 -27.77 7.20 -0.92
N VAL A 203 -26.86 7.36 0.06
CA VAL A 203 -25.43 7.49 -0.21
C VAL A 203 -24.81 6.13 -0.58
N LEU A 204 -25.19 5.06 0.11
CA LEU A 204 -24.78 3.69 -0.25
C LEU A 204 -25.38 3.27 -1.60
N GLU A 205 -26.66 3.55 -1.85
CA GLU A 205 -27.33 3.25 -3.12
C GLU A 205 -26.71 4.01 -4.31
N LYS A 206 -26.26 5.25 -4.09
CA LYS A 206 -25.60 6.05 -5.13
C LYS A 206 -24.22 5.50 -5.54
N TRP A 207 -23.51 4.86 -4.60
CA TRP A 207 -22.14 4.37 -4.80
C TRP A 207 -22.03 2.86 -5.06
N TYR A 208 -23.06 2.08 -4.73
CA TYR A 208 -23.05 0.64 -4.92
C TYR A 208 -24.28 0.16 -5.67
N THR A 209 -24.05 -0.65 -6.70
CA THR A 209 -25.09 -1.34 -7.47
C THR A 209 -24.89 -2.86 -7.32
N ARG A 210 -25.93 -3.64 -7.61
CA ARG A 210 -25.92 -5.10 -7.48
C ARG A 210 -26.11 -5.77 -8.83
N ASP A 211 -25.39 -6.86 -9.06
CA ASP A 211 -25.64 -7.82 -10.14
C ASP A 211 -25.63 -9.25 -9.59
N GLU A 212 -25.60 -10.25 -10.48
CA GLU A 212 -25.55 -11.69 -10.13
C GLU A 212 -24.36 -12.08 -9.24
N ARG A 213 -23.32 -11.24 -9.16
CA ARG A 213 -22.11 -11.45 -8.35
C ARG A 213 -22.11 -10.64 -7.05
N GLY A 214 -23.21 -9.95 -6.73
CA GLY A 214 -23.36 -9.09 -5.55
C GLY A 214 -23.02 -7.63 -5.81
N LEU A 215 -22.62 -6.92 -4.76
CA LEU A 215 -22.27 -5.50 -4.83
C LEU A 215 -21.06 -5.23 -5.75
N TYR A 216 -21.11 -4.10 -6.44
CA TYR A 216 -19.98 -3.46 -7.10
C TYR A 216 -20.08 -1.94 -6.96
N VAL A 217 -18.95 -1.24 -7.04
CA VAL A 217 -18.90 0.21 -6.94
C VAL A 217 -19.34 0.82 -8.27
N THR A 218 -20.34 1.69 -8.21
CA THR A 218 -20.71 2.59 -9.31
C THR A 218 -20.21 3.98 -8.91
N LEU A 219 -19.13 4.44 -9.55
CA LEU A 219 -18.61 5.78 -9.28
C LEU A 219 -19.64 6.84 -9.68
N PRO A 220 -20.00 7.79 -8.80
CA PRO A 220 -20.83 8.93 -9.16
C PRO A 220 -20.25 9.70 -10.35
N PRO A 221 -21.07 10.11 -11.35
CA PRO A 221 -20.58 10.75 -12.58
C PRO A 221 -19.71 11.99 -12.36
N GLU A 222 -19.94 12.74 -11.27
CA GLU A 222 -19.14 13.90 -10.89
C GLU A 222 -17.67 13.60 -10.56
N PHE A 223 -17.31 12.33 -10.32
CA PHE A 223 -15.93 11.89 -10.06
C PHE A 223 -15.24 11.27 -11.29
N GLY A 224 -15.95 11.12 -12.41
CA GLY A 224 -15.42 10.59 -13.66
C GLY A 224 -14.87 9.17 -13.51
N ASP A 225 -13.60 8.98 -13.88
CA ASP A 225 -12.85 7.71 -13.73
C ASP A 225 -12.42 7.42 -12.29
N GLY A 226 -12.69 8.32 -11.33
CA GLY A 226 -12.22 8.23 -9.94
C GLY A 226 -10.71 8.37 -9.76
N GLY A 227 -9.93 8.43 -10.84
CA GLY A 227 -8.49 8.26 -10.84
C GLY A 227 -7.99 6.83 -10.65
N ILE A 228 -8.85 5.83 -10.82
CA ILE A 228 -8.48 4.41 -10.77
C ILE A 228 -7.46 4.12 -11.87
N ARG A 229 -6.32 3.51 -11.51
CA ARG A 229 -5.20 3.31 -12.44
C ARG A 229 -5.40 2.13 -13.36
N THR A 230 -6.05 1.08 -12.87
CA THR A 230 -6.30 -0.17 -13.61
C THR A 230 -7.43 0.05 -14.62
N PRO A 231 -7.16 0.06 -15.95
CA PRO A 231 -8.17 0.41 -16.94
C PRO A 231 -9.31 -0.60 -16.98
N GLY A 232 -10.55 -0.12 -16.97
CA GLY A 232 -11.75 -0.97 -16.99
C GLY A 232 -11.99 -1.78 -15.70
N PHE A 233 -11.30 -1.45 -14.60
CA PHE A 233 -11.49 -2.12 -13.33
C PHE A 233 -12.88 -1.87 -12.74
N VAL A 234 -13.60 -2.95 -12.42
CA VAL A 234 -14.88 -2.91 -11.72
C VAL A 234 -14.63 -3.31 -10.27
N ALA A 235 -14.55 -2.32 -9.38
CA ALA A 235 -14.32 -2.52 -7.96
C ALA A 235 -15.48 -3.27 -7.30
N ARG A 236 -15.16 -4.33 -6.54
CA ARG A 236 -16.16 -5.16 -5.85
C ARG A 236 -15.74 -5.41 -4.40
N PRO A 237 -16.60 -5.12 -3.41
CA PRO A 237 -16.47 -5.62 -2.05
C PRO A 237 -16.20 -7.13 -2.02
N ARG A 238 -15.29 -7.58 -1.15
CA ARG A 238 -14.94 -9.00 -1.02
C ARG A 238 -16.12 -9.85 -0.53
N ARG A 239 -16.92 -9.34 0.41
CA ARG A 239 -18.26 -9.86 0.74
C ARG A 239 -19.29 -9.24 -0.21
N SER A 240 -20.16 -10.08 -0.78
CA SER A 240 -21.17 -9.71 -1.80
C SER A 240 -22.24 -8.71 -1.34
N ASP A 241 -22.34 -8.48 -0.03
CA ASP A 241 -23.42 -7.77 0.64
C ASP A 241 -22.87 -6.77 1.65
N PHE A 242 -23.72 -5.79 2.01
CA PHE A 242 -23.37 -4.83 3.06
C PHE A 242 -23.17 -5.55 4.39
N VAL A 243 -22.04 -5.28 5.03
CA VAL A 243 -21.71 -5.77 6.36
C VAL A 243 -22.47 -4.93 7.38
N ARG A 244 -23.16 -5.61 8.30
CA ARG A 244 -23.72 -5.01 9.51
C ARG A 244 -22.85 -5.38 10.70
N GLY A 245 -22.45 -4.39 11.49
CA GLY A 245 -21.63 -4.62 12.69
C GLY A 245 -21.61 -3.40 13.61
N GLU A 246 -21.13 -3.59 14.83
CA GLU A 246 -21.11 -2.55 15.86
C GLU A 246 -19.78 -1.78 15.85
N VAL A 247 -19.86 -0.45 15.94
CA VAL A 247 -18.75 0.39 16.41
C VAL A 247 -19.30 1.33 17.48
N HIS A 248 -18.68 1.33 18.66
CA HIS A 248 -19.01 2.21 19.79
C HIS A 248 -20.45 2.07 20.30
N GLY A 249 -21.00 0.86 20.30
CA GLY A 249 -22.40 0.60 20.67
C GLY A 249 -23.42 0.99 19.59
N GLN A 250 -22.98 1.50 18.43
CA GLN A 250 -23.82 1.82 17.30
C GLN A 250 -23.71 0.72 16.23
N ILE A 251 -24.85 0.14 15.84
CA ILE A 251 -24.91 -0.72 14.65
C ILE A 251 -24.79 0.16 13.40
N LEU A 252 -23.88 -0.25 12.52
CA LEU A 252 -23.54 0.43 11.28
C LEU A 252 -23.61 -0.55 10.10
N VAL A 253 -23.84 0.02 8.91
CA VAL A 253 -23.89 -0.64 7.62
C VAL A 253 -22.77 -0.09 6.74
N GLN A 254 -21.94 -0.97 6.17
CA GLN A 254 -20.80 -0.59 5.33
C GLN A 254 -20.55 -1.68 4.28
N ALA A 255 -20.10 -1.31 3.08
CA ALA A 255 -19.62 -2.29 2.11
C ALA A 255 -18.21 -2.77 2.49
N ASP A 256 -17.91 -4.06 2.29
CA ASP A 256 -16.56 -4.60 2.47
C ASP A 256 -15.56 -3.96 1.50
N TYR A 257 -14.29 -4.00 1.87
CA TYR A 257 -13.18 -3.58 1.02
C TYR A 257 -12.96 -4.57 -0.12
N THR A 258 -12.32 -4.14 -1.20
CA THR A 258 -12.01 -5.02 -2.34
C THR A 258 -10.94 -6.04 -1.99
N ALA A 259 -10.91 -7.17 -2.70
CA ALA A 259 -9.86 -8.17 -2.52
C ALA A 259 -8.45 -7.58 -2.82
N GLN A 260 -8.38 -6.63 -3.75
CA GLN A 260 -7.17 -5.89 -4.12
C GLN A 260 -6.71 -4.97 -2.98
N GLN A 261 -7.63 -4.26 -2.33
CA GLN A 261 -7.34 -3.46 -1.13
C GLN A 261 -6.78 -4.33 0.00
N TYR A 262 -7.40 -5.47 0.32
CA TYR A 262 -6.86 -6.40 1.33
C TYR A 262 -5.47 -6.92 0.94
N ALA A 263 -5.24 -7.29 -0.32
CA ALA A 263 -3.96 -7.82 -0.78
C ALA A 263 -2.82 -6.79 -0.71
N SER A 264 -3.06 -5.56 -1.15
CA SER A 264 -2.08 -4.48 -1.10
C SER A 264 -1.86 -3.96 0.32
N LEU A 265 -2.92 -3.80 1.11
CA LEU A 265 -2.80 -3.39 2.51
C LEU A 265 -2.03 -4.43 3.33
N ALA A 266 -2.30 -5.73 3.15
CA ALA A 266 -1.53 -6.79 3.79
C ALA A 266 -0.04 -6.77 3.42
N SER A 267 0.27 -6.45 2.16
CA SER A 267 1.64 -6.33 1.66
C SER A 267 2.36 -5.10 2.24
N LEU A 268 1.66 -3.97 2.31
CA LEU A 268 2.12 -2.74 2.95
C LEU A 268 2.37 -2.94 4.47
N LEU A 269 1.44 -3.56 5.18
CA LEU A 269 1.59 -3.88 6.61
C LEU A 269 2.81 -4.79 6.86
N ALA A 270 3.02 -5.80 6.02
CA ALA A 270 4.17 -6.70 6.12
C ALA A 270 5.50 -5.96 5.87
N ALA A 271 5.58 -5.11 4.83
CA ALA A 271 6.77 -4.32 4.53
C ALA A 271 7.08 -3.30 5.64
N LEU A 272 6.06 -2.63 6.18
CA LEU A 272 6.19 -1.71 7.31
C LEU A 272 6.65 -2.45 8.58
N HIS A 273 6.10 -3.64 8.88
CA HIS A 273 6.52 -4.47 10.01
C HIS A 273 7.99 -4.90 9.89
N ILE A 274 8.45 -5.35 8.70
CA ILE A 274 9.86 -5.71 8.47
C ILE A 274 10.79 -4.50 8.62
N ALA A 275 10.38 -3.33 8.12
CA ALA A 275 11.18 -2.11 8.22
C ALA A 275 11.20 -1.52 9.63
N LEU A 276 10.09 -1.62 10.37
CA LEU A 276 9.80 -1.01 11.68
C LEU A 276 9.25 -2.09 12.63
N PRO A 277 10.11 -2.94 13.22
CA PRO A 277 9.68 -4.16 13.93
C PRO A 277 8.93 -3.90 15.24
N GLU A 278 8.97 -2.68 15.78
CA GLU A 278 8.15 -2.25 16.92
C GLU A 278 6.65 -2.13 16.58
N ILE A 279 6.26 -2.28 15.31
CA ILE A 279 4.87 -2.38 14.87
C ILE A 279 4.51 -3.88 14.70
N PRO A 280 4.02 -4.59 15.73
CA PRO A 280 3.55 -5.97 15.55
C PRO A 280 2.33 -6.04 14.63
N LEU A 281 2.19 -7.14 13.89
CA LEU A 281 0.99 -7.43 13.09
C LEU A 281 -0.15 -7.92 13.99
N GLU A 282 -0.62 -7.07 14.90
CA GLU A 282 -1.69 -7.31 15.86
C GLU A 282 -2.69 -6.14 15.87
N SER A 283 -3.91 -6.38 16.34
CA SER A 283 -4.94 -5.35 16.55
C SER A 283 -5.52 -5.47 17.94
N PRO A 284 -6.10 -4.42 18.53
CA PRO A 284 -6.76 -4.53 19.83
C PRO A 284 -7.89 -5.56 19.78
N ARG A 285 -7.96 -6.40 20.82
CA ARG A 285 -8.99 -7.43 20.95
C ARG A 285 -9.90 -7.14 22.13
N GLY A 286 -11.18 -7.45 21.95
CA GLY A 286 -12.16 -7.51 23.02
C GLY A 286 -12.14 -8.86 23.75
N PRO A 287 -13.10 -9.09 24.65
CA PRO A 287 -13.32 -10.39 25.29
C PRO A 287 -13.41 -11.52 24.26
N MET A 288 -12.98 -12.73 24.67
CA MET A 288 -12.91 -13.92 23.81
C MET A 288 -12.11 -13.72 22.51
N SER A 289 -11.15 -12.79 22.52
CA SER A 289 -10.33 -12.42 21.36
C SER A 289 -11.14 -11.94 20.15
N THR A 290 -12.30 -11.31 20.35
CA THR A 290 -13.05 -10.61 19.28
C THR A 290 -12.35 -9.34 18.82
N THR A 291 -12.69 -8.77 17.66
CA THR A 291 -12.28 -7.41 17.28
C THR A 291 -12.81 -6.39 18.30
N LEU A 292 -11.98 -5.44 18.75
CA LEU A 292 -12.42 -4.39 19.67
C LEU A 292 -13.22 -3.30 18.95
N SER A 293 -14.54 -3.23 19.19
CA SER A 293 -15.46 -2.22 18.62
C SER A 293 -15.44 -0.85 19.32
N ARG A 294 -14.59 -0.65 20.35
CA ARG A 294 -14.54 0.57 21.16
C ARG A 294 -13.22 1.33 21.06
N CYS A 295 -13.28 2.62 21.43
CA CYS A 295 -12.11 3.40 21.78
C CYS A 295 -11.37 2.75 22.97
N LEU A 296 -10.04 2.74 22.90
CA LEU A 296 -9.16 2.39 24.00
C LEU A 296 -9.25 3.45 25.12
N THR A 297 -8.90 3.08 26.35
CA THR A 297 -8.56 4.08 27.38
C THR A 297 -7.21 4.72 27.05
N ASP A 298 -6.80 5.75 27.81
CA ASP A 298 -5.51 6.39 27.57
C ASP A 298 -4.34 5.48 27.98
N GLU A 299 -4.53 4.63 28.99
CA GLU A 299 -3.59 3.59 29.42
C GLU A 299 -3.45 2.50 28.34
N GLU A 300 -4.58 1.91 27.92
CA GLU A 300 -4.59 0.88 26.87
C GLU A 300 -3.97 1.39 25.56
N TRP A 301 -4.22 2.66 25.19
CA TRP A 301 -3.63 3.30 24.01
C TRP A 301 -2.12 3.59 24.18
N ALA A 302 -1.68 3.93 25.39
CA ALA A 302 -0.27 4.21 25.65
C ALA A 302 0.58 2.93 25.54
N GLU A 303 0.06 1.81 26.05
CA GLU A 303 0.71 0.50 26.03
C GLU A 303 0.62 -0.22 24.67
N PHE A 304 -0.46 -0.02 23.91
CA PHE A 304 -0.69 -0.77 22.67
C PHE A 304 0.31 -0.42 21.55
N LYS A 305 0.86 -1.46 20.92
CA LYS A 305 1.65 -1.41 19.68
C LYS A 305 0.98 -2.27 18.61
N GLY A 306 1.07 -1.86 17.35
CA GLY A 306 0.54 -2.60 16.20
C GLY A 306 -0.47 -1.80 15.37
N VAL A 307 -1.48 -2.47 14.83
CA VAL A 307 -2.44 -1.91 13.85
C VAL A 307 -3.77 -1.57 14.52
N LEU A 308 -4.13 -0.29 14.47
CA LEU A 308 -5.30 0.34 15.11
C LEU A 308 -6.29 0.85 14.07
N GLY A 309 -7.59 0.86 14.39
CA GLY A 309 -8.54 1.74 13.70
C GLY A 309 -8.57 3.13 14.34
N HIS A 310 -8.96 4.18 13.60
CA HIS A 310 -9.12 5.52 14.20
C HIS A 310 -10.20 5.52 15.31
N SER A 311 -11.24 4.70 15.16
CA SER A 311 -12.22 4.38 16.20
C SER A 311 -11.60 3.82 17.49
N ASN A 312 -10.50 3.08 17.44
CA ASN A 312 -9.80 2.65 18.65
C ASN A 312 -9.08 3.81 19.38
N ILE A 313 -8.92 4.98 18.74
CA ILE A 313 -8.18 6.14 19.27
C ILE A 313 -9.14 7.26 19.71
N GLN A 314 -10.30 7.41 19.06
CA GLN A 314 -11.24 8.50 19.31
C GLN A 314 -12.71 8.06 19.25
N ARG A 315 -13.46 8.34 20.33
CA ARG A 315 -14.90 8.01 20.48
C ARG A 315 -15.85 8.66 19.46
N ASN A 316 -15.41 9.68 18.73
CA ASN A 316 -16.19 10.32 17.66
C ASN A 316 -15.76 9.84 16.26
N LYS A 317 -14.95 8.79 16.17
CA LYS A 317 -14.55 8.15 14.93
C LYS A 317 -15.09 6.73 14.88
N ILE A 318 -15.47 6.31 13.68
CA ILE A 318 -16.05 4.99 13.43
C ILE A 318 -15.26 4.21 12.37
N ASP A 319 -14.28 4.85 11.73
CA ASP A 319 -13.34 4.29 10.78
C ASP A 319 -12.32 3.32 11.43
N PRO A 320 -11.88 2.25 10.75
CA PRO A 320 -12.21 1.82 9.38
C PRO A 320 -13.58 1.10 9.26
N GLY A 321 -14.42 1.15 10.29
CA GLY A 321 -15.80 0.68 10.24
C GLY A 321 -15.98 -0.83 10.46
N PRO A 322 -17.23 -1.28 10.61
CA PRO A 322 -17.56 -2.68 10.91
C PRO A 322 -17.20 -3.65 9.78
N ALA A 323 -16.94 -3.16 8.56
CA ALA A 323 -16.62 -4.00 7.43
C ALA A 323 -15.14 -4.37 7.32
N LEU A 324 -14.20 -3.81 8.10
CA LEU A 324 -12.82 -4.30 8.02
C LEU A 324 -12.70 -5.69 8.69
N ASP A 325 -12.37 -6.71 7.91
CA ASP A 325 -12.06 -8.05 8.40
C ASP A 325 -10.61 -8.10 8.92
N TRP A 326 -10.46 -7.71 10.19
CA TRP A 326 -9.17 -7.63 10.88
C TRP A 326 -8.40 -8.95 10.90
N ASP A 327 -9.11 -10.07 11.11
CA ASP A 327 -8.48 -11.38 11.21
C ASP A 327 -7.99 -11.86 9.85
N PHE A 328 -8.78 -11.66 8.80
CA PHE A 328 -8.36 -11.93 7.42
C PHE A 328 -7.18 -11.04 7.00
N LEU A 329 -7.22 -9.74 7.31
CA LEU A 329 -6.14 -8.80 6.98
C LEU A 329 -4.81 -9.17 7.66
N LEU A 330 -4.82 -9.40 8.97
CA LEU A 330 -3.60 -9.74 9.71
C LEU A 330 -3.10 -11.15 9.38
N TRP A 331 -4.00 -12.10 9.06
CA TRP A 331 -3.61 -13.39 8.50
C TRP A 331 -2.91 -13.24 7.14
N LEU A 332 -3.45 -12.44 6.21
CA LEU A 332 -2.81 -12.14 4.93
C LEU A 332 -1.44 -11.49 5.10
N ALA A 333 -1.32 -10.51 6.01
CA ALA A 333 -0.06 -9.80 6.26
C ALA A 333 1.01 -10.76 6.81
N ARG A 334 0.67 -11.61 7.78
CA ARG A 334 1.60 -12.65 8.29
C ARG A 334 1.98 -13.65 7.20
N LYS A 335 1.05 -14.02 6.31
CA LYS A 335 1.33 -14.91 5.16
C LYS A 335 2.29 -14.31 4.12
N LYS A 336 2.53 -13.00 4.12
CA LYS A 336 3.59 -12.37 3.31
C LYS A 336 4.98 -12.58 3.92
N LEU A 337 5.08 -12.69 5.25
CA LEU A 337 6.34 -12.97 5.97
C LEU A 337 6.81 -14.42 5.77
N ASP A 338 5.87 -15.35 5.60
CA ASP A 338 6.15 -16.78 5.30
C ASP A 338 6.74 -17.01 3.89
N GLN A 339 6.76 -15.99 3.01
CA GLN A 339 7.34 -16.10 1.68
C GLN A 339 8.86 -15.87 1.77
N PRO A 340 9.71 -16.70 1.12
CA PRO A 340 11.15 -16.60 1.26
C PRO A 340 11.65 -15.26 0.72
N ILE A 341 12.11 -14.39 1.62
CA ILE A 341 12.73 -13.12 1.28
C ILE A 341 14.03 -13.41 0.51
N LYS A 342 14.04 -13.09 -0.78
CA LYS A 342 15.28 -13.03 -1.55
C LYS A 342 16.06 -11.79 -1.12
N PHE A 343 16.94 -11.96 -0.16
CA PHE A 343 17.97 -10.97 0.11
C PHE A 343 19.04 -11.06 -0.97
N GLU A 344 19.07 -10.09 -1.88
CA GLU A 344 20.31 -9.74 -2.57
C GLU A 344 21.11 -8.87 -1.60
N SER A 345 22.21 -9.44 -1.10
CA SER A 345 23.07 -8.81 -0.10
C SER A 345 23.92 -7.70 -0.75
N VAL A 346 23.43 -6.47 -0.71
CA VAL A 346 24.21 -5.28 -1.07
C VAL A 346 24.94 -4.75 0.16
N ASP A 347 25.94 -5.51 0.61
CA ASP A 347 26.96 -5.07 1.56
C ASP A 347 28.32 -5.61 1.09
N GLY A 348 28.94 -4.87 0.16
CA GLY A 348 30.33 -5.04 -0.25
C GLY A 348 31.17 -3.91 0.36
N SER A 349 32.18 -4.30 1.13
CA SER A 349 33.16 -3.48 1.88
C SER A 349 33.64 -2.20 1.21
#